data_AF-A0ABD0XCN1-F1
#
_entry.id   AF-A0ABD0XCN1-F1
#
_cell.length_a   1.000
_cell.length_b   1.000
_cell.length_c   1.000
_cell.angle_alpha   90.00
_cell.angle_beta   90.00
_cell.angle_gamma   90.00
#
_symmetry.space_group_name_H-M   'P 1'
#
loop_
_entity.id
_entity.type
_entity.pdbx_description
1 polymer ?
#
loop_
_entity_poly.entity_id
_entity_poly.type
_entity_poly.pdbx_seq_one_letter_code
_entity_poly.pdbx_strand_id
1 'polypeptide(L)'
;MIELATHFSAILEKIGNLQAQSIRPPEEILVRLVNGTSFCSGTMEVFHEEQWLGHDVCDDEYFLHVTCSESVRLVGGASLCSGRVEVKSNQSWASVCEADVDQQDAEVVCRELGCGAYAVLQGRRYGNDEGQTWDKELQCKGHESLLLDCDTSERNNNTCLPAAAAGLTCSESDDVRLVGESSRCAGKVEWYNTAWWHGVIIEGSIEVAIAVVCRQMGCGSHVATLNASGIRTTSFTCSGSETALRECRMSADPHPGPHYTVVCSGLLVQPDIFLTDSMGGVSRGGAEVFRGYSFTITCSTQPQYPGGSFILSFTGSGRNQTQPAVKHSAVFLFTAADHSHQGNYSCVYDNYVFSHNFSSESELLFLTVTASPLPAFIIRHVVVLFILLTLILILYLNYKV
;
A
#
# COMPACT_ATOMS: atom_id res chain seq x y z
N MET A 1 -22.63 -4.81 36.95
CA MET A 1 -22.08 -6.19 36.97
C MET A 1 -23.06 -7.17 37.64
N ILE A 2 -24.37 -7.10 37.38
CA ILE A 2 -25.36 -8.07 37.94
C ILE A 2 -26.45 -8.51 36.93
N GLU A 3 -26.73 -7.78 35.83
CA GLU A 3 -27.78 -8.23 34.87
C GLU A 3 -27.28 -9.06 33.66
N LEU A 4 -25.97 -9.18 33.43
CA LEU A 4 -25.43 -10.01 32.33
C LEU A 4 -25.32 -11.49 32.71
N ALA A 5 -25.19 -11.82 33.99
CA ALA A 5 -24.96 -13.20 34.44
C ALA A 5 -26.19 -14.10 34.26
N THR A 6 -27.40 -13.55 34.39
CA THR A 6 -28.68 -14.29 34.27
C THR A 6 -29.00 -14.65 32.82
N HIS A 7 -28.69 -13.77 31.87
CA HIS A 7 -28.85 -14.08 30.45
C HIS A 7 -27.74 -15.02 29.94
N PHE A 8 -26.51 -14.87 30.41
CA PHE A 8 -25.41 -15.77 30.04
C PHE A 8 -25.60 -17.18 30.59
N SER A 9 -26.14 -17.33 31.81
CA SER A 9 -26.50 -18.64 32.35
C SER A 9 -27.65 -19.29 31.58
N ALA A 10 -28.66 -18.52 31.19
CA ALA A 10 -29.78 -19.02 30.38
C ALA A 10 -29.33 -19.46 28.97
N ILE A 11 -28.37 -18.75 28.37
CA ILE A 11 -27.74 -19.12 27.09
C ILE A 11 -26.94 -20.43 27.24
N LEU A 12 -26.11 -20.56 28.28
CA LEU A 12 -25.35 -21.79 28.55
C LEU A 12 -26.25 -22.98 28.88
N GLU A 13 -27.37 -22.77 29.55
CA GLU A 13 -28.36 -23.82 29.87
C GLU A 13 -29.13 -24.27 28.61
N LYS A 14 -29.39 -23.35 27.66
CA LYS A 14 -30.00 -23.68 26.36
C LYS A 14 -29.02 -24.40 25.42
N ILE A 15 -27.76 -23.97 25.40
CA ILE A 15 -26.66 -24.69 24.74
C ILE A 15 -26.48 -26.08 25.36
N GLY A 16 -26.59 -26.21 26.70
CA GLY A 16 -26.56 -27.48 27.42
C GLY A 16 -27.74 -28.41 27.10
N ASN A 17 -28.93 -27.88 26.83
CA ASN A 17 -30.07 -28.69 26.38
C ASN A 17 -29.94 -29.14 24.92
N LEU A 18 -29.27 -28.38 24.05
CA LEU A 18 -28.85 -28.84 22.72
C LEU A 18 -27.78 -29.96 22.83
N GLN A 19 -26.93 -29.94 23.87
CA GLN A 19 -25.91 -30.97 24.14
C GLN A 19 -26.48 -32.32 24.60
N ALA A 20 -27.76 -32.42 24.98
CA ALA A 20 -28.34 -33.68 25.45
C ALA A 20 -28.68 -34.69 24.32
N GLN A 21 -28.55 -34.30 23.04
CA GLN A 21 -28.96 -35.15 21.91
C GLN A 21 -27.82 -35.68 21.02
N SER A 22 -26.55 -35.32 21.25
CA SER A 22 -25.43 -35.87 20.48
C SER A 22 -24.12 -35.87 21.27
N ILE A 23 -23.56 -37.06 21.45
CA ILE A 23 -22.30 -37.29 22.17
C ILE A 23 -21.12 -36.91 21.26
N ARG A 24 -20.54 -35.72 21.47
CA ARG A 24 -19.13 -35.37 21.16
C ARG A 24 -18.74 -34.02 21.81
N PRO A 25 -17.52 -33.86 22.39
CA PRO A 25 -17.05 -32.59 22.99
C PRO A 25 -16.80 -31.51 21.92
N PRO A 26 -16.79 -30.20 22.30
CA PRO A 26 -17.33 -29.12 21.47
C PRO A 26 -16.41 -28.70 20.31
N GLU A 27 -16.99 -28.56 19.13
CA GLU A 27 -16.52 -27.64 18.09
C GLU A 27 -16.79 -26.20 18.55
N GLU A 28 -15.85 -25.28 18.27
CA GLU A 28 -15.93 -23.88 18.70
C GLU A 28 -17.19 -23.20 18.15
N ILE A 29 -17.99 -22.58 19.03
CA ILE A 29 -19.15 -21.78 18.64
C ILE A 29 -18.64 -20.47 18.02
N LEU A 30 -18.86 -20.28 16.72
CA LEU A 30 -18.44 -19.08 15.99
C LEU A 30 -19.48 -17.96 16.11
N VAL A 31 -19.04 -16.74 16.40
CA VAL A 31 -19.88 -15.56 16.62
C VAL A 31 -19.31 -14.37 15.85
N ARG A 32 -20.16 -13.50 15.28
CA ARG A 32 -19.75 -12.21 14.69
C ARG A 32 -20.72 -11.08 15.04
N LEU A 33 -20.25 -9.83 14.95
CA LEU A 33 -21.07 -8.63 15.06
C LEU A 33 -21.20 -7.97 13.69
N VAL A 34 -22.42 -7.65 13.27
CA VAL A 34 -22.70 -7.01 11.97
C VAL A 34 -23.56 -5.76 12.15
N ASN A 35 -23.54 -4.87 11.15
CA ASN A 35 -24.34 -3.62 11.13
C ASN A 35 -24.13 -2.70 12.34
N GLY A 36 -22.97 -2.75 12.98
CA GLY A 36 -22.63 -1.87 14.09
C GLY A 36 -21.88 -0.62 13.68
N THR A 37 -21.72 0.27 14.65
CA THR A 37 -20.98 1.54 14.50
C THR A 37 -19.48 1.40 14.78
N SER A 38 -19.01 0.21 15.14
CA SER A 38 -17.63 -0.13 15.48
C SER A 38 -17.37 -1.63 15.33
N PHE A 39 -16.13 -2.08 15.50
CA PHE A 39 -15.75 -3.51 15.52
C PHE A 39 -16.29 -4.28 16.74
N CYS A 40 -16.77 -3.58 17.75
CA CYS A 40 -17.22 -4.12 19.04
C CYS A 40 -18.71 -3.82 19.31
N SER A 41 -19.42 -3.30 18.31
CA SER A 41 -20.84 -2.98 18.36
C SER A 41 -21.51 -3.64 17.18
N GLY A 42 -22.75 -4.08 17.34
CA GLY A 42 -23.54 -4.60 16.23
C GLY A 42 -24.48 -5.71 16.66
N THR A 43 -25.27 -6.17 15.70
CA THR A 43 -26.12 -7.34 15.87
C THR A 43 -25.25 -8.60 15.92
N MET A 44 -25.39 -9.36 16.99
CA MET A 44 -24.72 -10.64 17.16
C MET A 44 -25.38 -11.70 16.29
N GLU A 45 -24.56 -12.36 15.48
CA GLU A 45 -24.95 -13.54 14.73
C GLU A 45 -24.14 -14.72 15.25
N VAL A 46 -24.81 -15.84 15.49
CA VAL A 46 -24.18 -17.10 15.87
C VAL A 46 -24.18 -18.01 14.67
N PHE A 47 -23.07 -18.70 14.46
CA PHE A 47 -22.95 -19.72 13.43
C PHE A 47 -23.51 -21.04 13.96
N HIS A 48 -24.61 -21.50 13.39
CA HIS A 48 -25.25 -22.75 13.75
C HIS A 48 -25.76 -23.42 12.47
N GLU A 49 -25.54 -24.74 12.34
CA GLU A 49 -25.93 -25.53 11.16
C GLU A 49 -25.60 -24.84 9.83
N GLU A 50 -24.35 -24.35 9.69
CA GLU A 50 -23.81 -23.76 8.46
C GLU A 50 -24.43 -22.40 8.04
N GLN A 51 -25.19 -21.76 8.92
CA GLN A 51 -25.78 -20.44 8.69
C GLN A 51 -25.50 -19.46 9.84
N TRP A 52 -25.35 -18.18 9.51
CA TRP A 52 -25.35 -17.09 10.48
C TRP A 52 -26.79 -16.72 10.83
N LEU A 53 -27.16 -16.94 12.09
CA LEU A 53 -28.50 -16.67 12.61
C LEU A 53 -28.43 -15.48 13.58
N GLY A 54 -29.11 -14.38 13.25
CA GLY A 54 -29.24 -13.20 14.13
C GLY A 54 -30.50 -13.22 15.01
N HIS A 55 -31.46 -14.10 14.69
CA HIS A 55 -32.77 -14.19 15.35
C HIS A 55 -32.88 -15.40 16.30
N ASP A 56 -32.19 -16.51 16.04
CA ASP A 56 -32.31 -17.76 16.84
C ASP A 56 -31.47 -17.76 18.14
N VAL A 57 -30.82 -16.65 18.47
CA VAL A 57 -30.01 -16.54 19.71
C VAL A 57 -30.91 -16.41 20.94
N CYS A 58 -32.09 -15.81 20.78
CA CYS A 58 -33.13 -15.66 21.78
C CYS A 58 -34.46 -16.13 21.14
N ASP A 59 -35.35 -16.80 21.87
CA ASP A 59 -36.56 -17.46 21.34
C ASP A 59 -37.66 -16.51 20.81
N ASP A 60 -37.33 -15.29 20.38
CA ASP A 60 -38.25 -14.26 19.92
C ASP A 60 -37.68 -13.47 18.72
N GLU A 61 -38.56 -12.78 18.00
CA GLU A 61 -38.35 -11.97 16.78
C GLU A 61 -37.36 -10.77 16.91
N TYR A 62 -36.50 -10.76 17.94
CA TYR A 62 -35.63 -9.65 18.32
C TYR A 62 -34.15 -9.99 18.14
N PHE A 63 -33.42 -9.10 17.46
CA PHE A 63 -31.97 -9.18 17.28
C PHE A 63 -31.22 -8.82 18.57
N LEU A 64 -30.24 -9.64 18.96
CA LEU A 64 -29.34 -9.33 20.07
C LEU A 64 -28.27 -8.32 19.62
N HIS A 65 -28.45 -7.06 19.95
CA HIS A 65 -27.44 -6.04 19.72
C HIS A 65 -26.42 -6.05 20.86
N VAL A 66 -25.17 -6.37 20.54
CA VAL A 66 -24.05 -6.38 21.48
C VAL A 66 -23.27 -5.09 21.30
N THR A 67 -22.90 -4.48 22.41
CA THR A 67 -21.94 -3.38 22.43
C THR A 67 -20.95 -3.68 23.54
N CYS A 68 -19.71 -4.01 23.16
CA CYS A 68 -18.64 -4.24 24.10
C CYS A 68 -18.21 -2.91 24.74
N SER A 69 -17.50 -3.01 25.87
CA SER A 69 -16.85 -1.85 26.45
C SER A 69 -15.63 -1.49 25.60
N GLU A 70 -15.84 -0.67 24.57
CA GLU A 70 -14.75 -0.09 23.78
C GLU A 70 -13.88 0.81 24.64
N SER A 71 -12.57 0.63 24.52
CA SER A 71 -11.62 1.51 25.19
C SER A 71 -11.00 2.55 24.26
N VAL A 72 -10.97 2.28 22.96
CA VAL A 72 -10.40 3.16 21.93
C VAL A 72 -11.23 3.17 20.64
N ARG A 73 -11.19 4.28 19.89
CA ARG A 73 -11.76 4.40 18.54
C ARG A 73 -10.93 5.33 17.65
N LEU A 74 -11.08 5.17 16.32
CA LEU A 74 -10.52 6.08 15.31
C LEU A 74 -11.64 6.92 14.66
N VAL A 75 -11.48 8.24 14.64
CA VAL A 75 -12.52 9.18 14.16
C VAL A 75 -11.98 10.08 13.04
N GLY A 76 -12.82 10.35 12.04
CA GLY A 76 -12.53 11.34 11.00
C GLY A 76 -11.53 10.90 9.92
N GLY A 77 -11.16 9.62 9.87
CA GLY A 77 -10.35 9.06 8.79
C GLY A 77 -11.18 8.49 7.63
N ALA A 78 -10.47 7.98 6.61
CA ALA A 78 -11.07 7.50 5.37
C ALA A 78 -11.62 6.06 5.49
N SER A 79 -11.30 5.35 6.58
CA SER A 79 -11.73 3.98 6.87
C SER A 79 -11.84 3.76 8.38
N LEU A 80 -12.42 2.64 8.81
CA LEU A 80 -12.48 2.25 10.22
C LEU A 80 -11.08 2.00 10.85
N CYS A 81 -10.05 1.85 10.01
CA CYS A 81 -8.66 1.62 10.41
C CYS A 81 -7.78 2.87 10.25
N SER A 82 -8.37 4.05 10.06
CA SER A 82 -7.65 5.32 10.02
C SER A 82 -8.42 6.43 10.72
N GLY A 83 -7.73 7.36 11.37
CA GLY A 83 -8.34 8.52 12.00
C GLY A 83 -7.61 9.02 13.23
N ARG A 84 -8.23 9.97 13.93
CA ARG A 84 -7.79 10.50 15.23
C ARG A 84 -8.05 9.47 16.32
N VAL A 85 -7.07 9.25 17.21
CA VAL A 85 -7.18 8.33 18.34
C VAL A 85 -7.98 8.99 19.46
N GLU A 86 -9.08 8.35 19.86
CA GLU A 86 -9.88 8.74 21.01
C GLU A 86 -10.00 7.58 21.99
N VAL A 87 -9.76 7.85 23.28
CA VAL A 87 -9.80 6.88 24.37
C VAL A 87 -10.99 7.19 25.27
N LYS A 88 -11.64 6.14 25.77
CA LYS A 88 -12.82 6.26 26.61
C LYS A 88 -12.43 6.42 28.07
N SER A 89 -12.75 7.56 28.67
CA SER A 89 -12.56 7.85 30.10
C SER A 89 -13.88 8.29 30.74
N ASN A 90 -14.30 7.67 31.84
CA ASN A 90 -15.48 8.09 32.62
C ASN A 90 -16.73 8.37 31.78
N GLN A 91 -17.03 7.49 30.80
CA GLN A 91 -18.15 7.60 29.85
C GLN A 91 -18.06 8.72 28.80
N SER A 92 -16.94 9.45 28.74
CA SER A 92 -16.63 10.45 27.72
C SER A 92 -15.47 10.01 26.84
N TRP A 93 -15.44 10.49 25.60
CA TRP A 93 -14.32 10.25 24.68
C TRP A 93 -13.34 11.41 24.77
N ALA A 94 -12.06 11.08 24.92
CA ALA A 94 -10.99 12.05 25.00
C ALA A 94 -9.98 11.84 23.89
N SER A 95 -9.58 12.91 23.21
CA SER A 95 -8.53 12.84 22.19
C SER A 95 -7.16 12.68 22.85
N VAL A 96 -6.34 11.78 22.33
CA VAL A 96 -4.97 11.57 22.83
C VAL A 96 -4.01 12.51 22.10
N CYS A 97 -3.01 13.04 22.79
CA CYS A 97 -2.02 13.91 22.16
C CYS A 97 -0.93 13.12 21.46
N GLU A 98 -0.41 13.66 20.36
CA GLU A 98 0.67 13.08 19.57
C GLU A 98 1.94 12.83 20.37
N ALA A 99 2.22 13.65 21.39
CA ALA A 99 3.38 13.47 22.27
C ALA A 99 3.19 12.37 23.33
N ASP A 100 1.95 11.90 23.52
CA ASP A 100 1.56 10.98 24.59
C ASP A 100 1.20 9.57 24.02
N VAL A 101 1.50 9.33 22.73
CA VAL A 101 1.30 8.06 22.01
C VAL A 101 2.58 7.72 21.27
N ASP A 102 3.13 6.54 21.53
CA ASP A 102 4.27 6.00 20.80
C ASP A 102 3.86 4.89 19.80
N GLN A 103 4.87 4.28 19.17
CA GLN A 103 4.63 3.23 18.18
C GLN A 103 4.02 1.98 18.82
N GLN A 104 4.43 1.61 20.03
CA GLN A 104 3.91 0.43 20.73
C GLN A 104 2.44 0.61 21.12
N ASP A 105 2.07 1.81 21.57
CA ASP A 105 0.68 2.17 21.85
C ASP A 105 -0.17 2.06 20.57
N ALA A 106 0.34 2.60 19.47
CA ALA A 106 -0.30 2.55 18.16
C ALA A 106 -0.56 1.11 17.67
N GLU A 107 0.37 0.18 17.89
CA GLU A 107 0.22 -1.23 17.55
C GLU A 107 -0.86 -1.91 18.41
N VAL A 108 -0.94 -1.58 19.70
CA VAL A 108 -2.01 -2.06 20.60
C VAL A 108 -3.37 -1.55 20.13
N VAL A 109 -3.48 -0.26 19.78
CA VAL A 109 -4.72 0.34 19.25
C VAL A 109 -5.16 -0.37 17.97
N CYS A 110 -4.25 -0.58 17.01
CA CYS A 110 -4.57 -1.27 15.76
C CYS A 110 -5.00 -2.72 15.99
N ARG A 111 -4.37 -3.42 16.94
CA ARG A 111 -4.75 -4.79 17.32
C ARG A 111 -6.10 -4.86 18.01
N GLU A 112 -6.39 -3.96 18.96
CA GLU A 112 -7.70 -3.90 19.64
C GLU A 112 -8.83 -3.63 18.65
N LEU A 113 -8.57 -2.80 17.63
CA LEU A 113 -9.53 -2.50 16.56
C LEU A 113 -9.58 -3.58 15.46
N GLY A 114 -8.77 -4.63 15.53
CA GLY A 114 -8.71 -5.68 14.50
C GLY A 114 -8.16 -5.20 13.15
N CYS A 115 -7.46 -4.08 13.13
CA CYS A 115 -6.93 -3.41 11.95
C CYS A 115 -5.47 -3.79 11.64
N GLY A 116 -5.05 -5.02 11.96
CA GLY A 116 -3.66 -5.44 11.79
C GLY A 116 -2.70 -4.90 12.87
N ALA A 117 -1.43 -5.33 12.81
CA ALA A 117 -0.44 -4.99 13.82
C ALA A 117 0.45 -3.81 13.43
N TYR A 118 0.58 -3.48 12.14
CA TYR A 118 1.43 -2.37 11.72
C TYR A 118 0.66 -1.06 11.75
N ALA A 119 1.30 -0.02 12.28
CA ALA A 119 0.69 1.27 12.49
C ALA A 119 1.59 2.39 11.97
N VAL A 120 0.99 3.39 11.32
CA VAL A 120 1.64 4.65 10.96
C VAL A 120 1.03 5.76 11.78
N LEU A 121 1.83 6.35 12.66
CA LEU A 121 1.48 7.57 13.36
C LEU A 121 1.47 8.76 12.39
N GLN A 122 0.35 9.47 12.35
CA GLN A 122 0.15 10.63 11.50
C GLN A 122 -0.35 11.79 12.37
N GLY A 123 0.53 12.75 12.67
CA GLY A 123 0.13 14.01 13.29
C GLY A 123 -0.79 14.85 12.38
N ARG A 124 -1.47 15.84 12.96
CA ARG A 124 -2.20 16.98 12.33
C ARG A 124 -3.16 16.72 11.15
N ARG A 125 -3.41 15.48 10.70
CA ARG A 125 -4.19 15.18 9.48
C ARG A 125 -5.72 15.17 9.68
N TYR A 126 -6.21 14.86 10.88
CA TYR A 126 -7.63 14.54 11.11
C TYR A 126 -8.44 15.64 11.84
N GLY A 127 -7.90 16.86 11.92
CA GLY A 127 -8.59 18.00 12.54
C GLY A 127 -8.77 17.87 14.06
N ASN A 128 -9.10 18.98 14.71
CA ASN A 128 -9.34 19.06 16.16
C ASN A 128 -10.84 19.33 16.39
N ASP A 129 -11.50 18.48 17.17
CA ASP A 129 -12.79 18.81 17.76
C ASP A 129 -12.56 19.43 19.14
N GLU A 130 -13.47 20.28 19.63
CA GLU A 130 -13.46 20.90 20.96
C GLU A 130 -13.77 19.89 22.09
N GLY A 131 -13.17 18.70 22.02
CA GLY A 131 -13.35 17.61 22.98
C GLY A 131 -12.35 17.64 24.14
N GLN A 132 -12.64 16.88 25.20
CA GLN A 132 -11.73 16.68 26.31
C GLN A 132 -10.44 16.00 25.82
N THR A 133 -9.29 16.44 26.32
CA THR A 133 -8.00 15.82 26.02
C THR A 133 -7.69 14.77 27.08
N TRP A 134 -7.15 13.63 26.64
CA TRP A 134 -6.67 12.59 27.53
C TRP A 134 -5.49 13.13 28.36
N ASP A 135 -5.49 12.82 29.66
CA ASP A 135 -4.63 13.45 30.67
C ASP A 135 -3.40 12.59 31.07
N LYS A 136 -3.22 11.42 30.44
CA LYS A 136 -2.12 10.50 30.74
C LYS A 136 -1.31 10.13 29.50
N GLU A 137 -0.07 9.75 29.72
CA GLU A 137 0.77 9.12 28.69
C GLU A 137 0.51 7.61 28.69
N LEU A 138 0.32 7.04 27.50
CA LEU A 138 0.21 5.59 27.30
C LEU A 138 1.63 4.99 27.26
N GLN A 139 1.82 3.85 27.92
CA GLN A 139 3.14 3.20 28.04
C GLN A 139 3.04 1.71 27.76
N CYS A 140 2.34 1.36 26.68
CA CYS A 140 2.18 -0.02 26.25
C CYS A 140 3.54 -0.68 25.97
N LYS A 141 3.61 -1.99 26.19
CA LYS A 141 4.76 -2.85 25.85
C LYS A 141 4.61 -3.47 24.46
N GLY A 142 3.44 -3.34 23.84
CA GLY A 142 3.14 -3.81 22.48
C GLY A 142 2.52 -5.21 22.42
N HIS A 143 2.29 -5.88 23.55
CA HIS A 143 1.68 -7.22 23.62
C HIS A 143 0.30 -7.24 24.29
N GLU A 144 -0.15 -6.09 24.81
CA GLU A 144 -1.44 -5.91 25.46
C GLU A 144 -2.61 -6.11 24.49
N SER A 145 -3.67 -6.78 24.93
CA SER A 145 -4.83 -7.04 24.06
C SER A 145 -5.81 -5.86 24.03
N LEU A 146 -5.83 -5.04 25.09
CA LEU A 146 -6.62 -3.83 25.21
C LEU A 146 -5.71 -2.65 25.61
N LEU A 147 -6.04 -1.46 25.14
CA LEU A 147 -5.30 -0.24 25.45
C LEU A 147 -5.34 0.11 26.94
N LEU A 148 -6.45 -0.20 27.62
CA LEU A 148 -6.59 0.02 29.07
C LEU A 148 -5.77 -0.96 29.93
N ASP A 149 -5.22 -2.02 29.34
CA ASP A 149 -4.30 -2.93 30.04
C ASP A 149 -2.87 -2.37 30.06
N CYS A 150 -2.60 -1.32 29.29
CA CYS A 150 -1.29 -0.66 29.28
C CYS A 150 -1.07 0.17 30.56
N ASP A 151 0.19 0.23 30.98
CA ASP A 151 0.60 1.16 32.03
C ASP A 151 0.36 2.61 31.55
N THR A 152 0.03 3.49 32.51
CA THR A 152 -0.14 4.93 32.24
C THR A 152 0.62 5.77 33.25
N SER A 153 1.17 6.89 32.79
CA SER A 153 1.83 7.87 33.66
C SER A 153 1.16 9.24 33.60
N GLU A 154 1.27 9.98 34.70
CA GLU A 154 0.87 11.38 34.77
C GLU A 154 1.63 12.19 33.72
N ARG A 155 0.92 13.03 32.99
CA ARG A 155 1.52 13.86 31.95
C ARG A 155 2.43 14.92 32.57
N ASN A 156 3.70 14.95 32.16
CA ASN A 156 4.69 15.90 32.69
C ASN A 156 4.45 17.38 32.30
N ASN A 157 3.48 17.69 31.44
CA ASN A 157 3.23 19.05 30.96
C ASN A 157 1.74 19.28 30.61
N ASN A 158 1.06 20.20 31.30
CA ASN A 158 -0.41 20.38 31.27
C ASN A 158 -0.98 21.01 29.98
N THR A 159 -0.19 21.15 28.91
CA THR A 159 -0.65 21.82 27.68
C THR A 159 -0.38 20.98 26.46
N CYS A 160 -1.39 20.21 26.05
CA CYS A 160 -1.51 19.78 24.66
C CYS A 160 -1.82 21.02 23.81
N LEU A 161 -1.02 21.26 22.77
CA LEU A 161 -1.33 22.35 21.85
C LEU A 161 -2.65 22.03 21.12
N PRO A 162 -3.57 23.01 20.97
CA PRO A 162 -4.74 22.84 20.11
C PRO A 162 -4.25 22.45 18.71
N ALA A 163 -4.71 21.31 18.18
CA ALA A 163 -4.21 20.64 16.96
C ALA A 163 -2.97 19.71 17.11
N ALA A 164 -2.71 19.15 18.28
CA ALA A 164 -1.72 18.08 18.49
C ALA A 164 -2.34 16.72 18.82
N ALA A 165 -3.56 16.43 18.35
CA ALA A 165 -4.17 15.11 18.56
C ALA A 165 -3.48 14.04 17.70
N ALA A 166 -3.23 12.87 18.29
CA ALA A 166 -2.62 11.73 17.62
C ALA A 166 -3.55 11.19 16.54
N GLY A 167 -3.06 11.10 15.31
CA GLY A 167 -3.70 10.38 14.22
C GLY A 167 -2.99 9.06 13.98
N LEU A 168 -3.76 8.06 13.58
CA LEU A 168 -3.30 6.70 13.36
C LEU A 168 -3.86 6.19 12.04
N THR A 169 -3.02 5.52 11.25
CA THR A 169 -3.46 4.67 10.15
C THR A 169 -2.87 3.29 10.37
N CYS A 170 -3.74 2.31 10.57
CA CYS A 170 -3.35 0.92 10.71
C CYS A 170 -3.21 0.27 9.32
N SER A 171 -2.36 -0.74 9.19
CA SER A 171 -2.32 -1.60 8.01
C SER A 171 -3.62 -2.40 7.92
N GLU A 172 -4.52 -2.05 7.00
CA GLU A 172 -5.73 -2.86 6.76
C GLU A 172 -5.36 -4.35 6.76
N SER A 173 -6.08 -5.14 7.58
CA SER A 173 -5.63 -6.46 8.03
C SER A 173 -4.92 -7.28 6.95
N ASP A 174 -3.72 -7.76 7.23
CA ASP A 174 -3.02 -8.80 6.46
C ASP A 174 -3.74 -10.16 6.61
N ASP A 175 -5.05 -10.19 6.49
CA ASP A 175 -5.85 -11.42 6.54
C ASP A 175 -5.79 -12.16 5.20
N VAL A 176 -5.22 -11.56 4.16
CA VAL A 176 -5.01 -12.21 2.85
C VAL A 176 -3.55 -12.06 2.44
N ARG A 177 -2.94 -13.15 1.94
CA ARG A 177 -1.59 -13.13 1.36
C ARG A 177 -1.51 -13.94 0.06
N LEU A 178 -0.55 -13.59 -0.77
CA LEU A 178 -0.17 -14.37 -1.96
C LEU A 178 1.17 -15.07 -1.68
N VAL A 179 1.20 -16.40 -1.72
CA VAL A 179 2.40 -17.21 -1.42
C VAL A 179 2.85 -18.08 -2.60
N GLY A 180 4.15 -18.37 -2.64
CA GLY A 180 4.75 -19.36 -3.55
C GLY A 180 5.35 -18.79 -4.83
N GLU A 181 5.09 -17.52 -5.17
CA GLU A 181 5.62 -16.87 -6.38
C GLU A 181 6.61 -15.74 -6.03
N SER A 182 7.33 -15.25 -7.04
CA SER A 182 8.47 -14.31 -6.89
C SER A 182 8.06 -12.86 -6.55
N SER A 183 6.79 -12.57 -6.28
CA SER A 183 6.26 -11.21 -6.06
C SER A 183 5.10 -11.20 -5.07
N ARG A 184 4.94 -10.10 -4.34
CA ARG A 184 3.77 -9.85 -3.47
C ARG A 184 2.44 -9.72 -4.21
N CYS A 185 2.47 -9.54 -5.54
CA CYS A 185 1.28 -9.37 -6.39
C CYS A 185 0.96 -10.62 -7.23
N ALA A 186 1.62 -11.74 -6.96
CA ALA A 186 1.31 -13.01 -7.56
C ALA A 186 1.51 -14.15 -6.57
N GLY A 187 0.73 -15.21 -6.70
CA GLY A 187 0.86 -16.37 -5.83
C GLY A 187 -0.47 -17.03 -5.51
N LYS A 188 -0.40 -18.12 -4.76
CA LYS A 188 -1.56 -18.80 -4.20
C LYS A 188 -2.19 -17.90 -3.15
N VAL A 189 -3.50 -17.69 -3.26
CA VAL A 189 -4.27 -16.91 -2.28
C VAL A 189 -4.44 -17.72 -1.00
N GLU A 190 -3.99 -17.16 0.11
CA GLU A 190 -4.24 -17.68 1.45
C GLU A 190 -4.95 -16.64 2.30
N TRP A 191 -5.94 -17.09 3.05
CA TRP A 191 -6.70 -16.28 3.98
C TRP A 191 -6.43 -16.75 5.42
N TYR A 192 -6.18 -15.79 6.30
CA TYR A 192 -5.91 -16.03 7.71
C TYR A 192 -7.23 -16.05 8.47
N ASN A 193 -7.55 -17.20 9.04
CA ASN A 193 -8.68 -17.38 9.95
C ASN A 193 -8.24 -18.33 11.07
N THR A 194 -8.87 -18.26 12.24
CA THR A 194 -8.68 -19.25 13.33
C THR A 194 -7.22 -19.54 13.70
N ALA A 195 -6.34 -18.53 13.65
CA ALA A 195 -4.90 -18.65 13.90
C ALA A 195 -4.09 -19.51 12.92
N TRP A 196 -4.65 -19.84 11.75
CA TRP A 196 -3.98 -20.60 10.69
C TRP A 196 -4.22 -19.99 9.29
N TRP A 197 -3.30 -20.26 8.37
CA TRP A 197 -3.44 -19.87 6.97
C TRP A 197 -4.17 -20.95 6.17
N HIS A 198 -5.29 -20.57 5.57
CA HIS A 198 -6.13 -21.44 4.78
C HIS A 198 -6.00 -21.09 3.31
N GLY A 199 -6.01 -22.09 2.43
CA GLY A 199 -6.17 -21.82 1.01
C GLY A 199 -7.56 -21.27 0.72
N VAL A 200 -7.66 -20.43 -0.30
CA VAL A 200 -8.94 -19.93 -0.81
C VAL A 200 -9.31 -20.64 -2.12
N ILE A 201 -10.54 -21.16 -2.20
CA ILE A 201 -11.20 -21.49 -3.47
C ILE A 201 -12.13 -20.33 -3.79
N ILE A 202 -12.24 -20.00 -5.07
CA ILE A 202 -13.18 -18.98 -5.53
C ILE A 202 -14.26 -19.71 -6.33
N GLU A 203 -15.49 -19.67 -5.83
CA GLU A 203 -16.67 -20.22 -6.51
C GLU A 203 -17.44 -19.11 -7.23
N GLY A 204 -18.05 -19.44 -8.38
CA GLY A 204 -18.78 -18.48 -9.20
C GLY A 204 -17.86 -17.68 -10.14
N SER A 205 -18.02 -16.35 -10.17
CA SER A 205 -17.24 -15.49 -11.07
C SER A 205 -15.83 -15.28 -10.53
N ILE A 206 -14.93 -16.20 -10.89
CA ILE A 206 -13.54 -16.24 -10.42
C ILE A 206 -12.83 -14.90 -10.63
N GLU A 207 -13.03 -14.28 -11.78
CA GLU A 207 -12.41 -12.99 -12.12
C GLU A 207 -12.84 -11.86 -11.18
N VAL A 208 -14.08 -11.89 -10.69
CA VAL A 208 -14.65 -10.84 -9.81
C VAL A 208 -14.03 -10.90 -8.43
N ALA A 209 -13.93 -12.09 -7.83
CA ALA A 209 -13.30 -12.23 -6.52
C ALA A 209 -11.79 -12.01 -6.58
N ILE A 210 -11.12 -12.42 -7.67
CA ILE A 210 -9.69 -12.12 -7.85
C ILE A 210 -9.47 -10.61 -8.02
N ALA A 211 -10.38 -9.89 -8.68
CA ALA A 211 -10.29 -8.43 -8.74
C ALA A 211 -10.38 -7.79 -7.34
N VAL A 212 -11.21 -8.32 -6.44
CA VAL A 212 -11.26 -7.90 -5.03
C VAL A 212 -9.94 -8.19 -4.34
N VAL A 213 -9.36 -9.38 -4.50
CA VAL A 213 -8.04 -9.74 -3.94
C VAL A 213 -6.94 -8.81 -4.47
N CYS A 214 -6.86 -8.59 -5.78
CA CYS A 214 -5.86 -7.71 -6.39
C CYS A 214 -5.99 -6.26 -5.92
N ARG A 215 -7.23 -5.78 -5.72
CA ARG A 215 -7.51 -4.47 -5.13
C ARG A 215 -7.09 -4.40 -3.67
N GLN A 216 -7.45 -5.40 -2.86
CA GLN A 216 -7.07 -5.48 -1.45
C GLN A 216 -5.54 -5.49 -1.26
N MET A 217 -4.80 -6.20 -2.12
CA MET A 217 -3.34 -6.24 -2.07
C MET A 217 -2.66 -4.97 -2.63
N GLY A 218 -3.43 -4.01 -3.17
CA GLY A 218 -2.92 -2.81 -3.84
C GLY A 218 -2.16 -3.13 -5.13
N CYS A 219 -2.51 -4.23 -5.80
CA CYS A 219 -1.81 -4.79 -6.96
C CYS A 219 -2.53 -4.55 -8.30
N GLY A 220 -3.50 -3.64 -8.34
CA GLY A 220 -4.23 -3.31 -9.58
C GLY A 220 -5.36 -4.30 -9.91
N SER A 221 -5.57 -4.55 -11.20
CA SER A 221 -6.64 -5.41 -11.74
C SER A 221 -6.21 -6.87 -11.85
N HIS A 222 -7.15 -7.79 -12.08
CA HIS A 222 -6.84 -9.19 -12.38
C HIS A 222 -6.19 -9.35 -13.77
N VAL A 223 -5.22 -10.27 -13.92
CA VAL A 223 -4.56 -10.59 -15.21
C VAL A 223 -4.65 -12.06 -15.58
N ALA A 224 -4.33 -12.96 -14.66
CA ALA A 224 -4.37 -14.39 -14.94
C ALA A 224 -4.66 -15.23 -13.70
N THR A 225 -5.22 -16.41 -13.94
CA THR A 225 -5.50 -17.43 -12.94
C THR A 225 -4.90 -18.75 -13.40
N LEU A 226 -4.03 -19.36 -12.59
CA LEU A 226 -3.46 -20.69 -12.87
C LEU A 226 -4.03 -21.71 -11.88
N ASN A 227 -4.37 -22.90 -12.39
CA ASN A 227 -4.87 -24.00 -11.55
C ASN A 227 -3.72 -24.63 -10.75
N ALA A 228 -3.91 -24.75 -9.45
CA ALA A 228 -3.04 -25.44 -8.51
C ALA A 228 -3.82 -26.55 -7.78
N SER A 229 -3.12 -27.59 -7.31
CA SER A 229 -3.72 -28.70 -6.55
C SER A 229 -3.50 -28.52 -5.04
N GLY A 230 -4.52 -28.83 -4.23
CA GLY A 230 -4.43 -28.77 -2.77
C GLY A 230 -5.71 -29.26 -2.06
N ILE A 231 -5.63 -29.43 -0.74
CA ILE A 231 -6.66 -30.07 0.09
C ILE A 231 -6.92 -29.20 1.33
N ARG A 232 -8.22 -28.86 1.53
CA ARG A 232 -8.86 -27.98 2.53
C ARG A 232 -8.90 -26.49 2.16
N THR A 233 -10.12 -25.97 2.00
CA THR A 233 -10.30 -24.66 1.40
C THR A 233 -11.63 -24.01 1.73
N THR A 234 -11.58 -22.72 2.08
CA THR A 234 -12.73 -21.84 2.29
C THR A 234 -13.10 -21.20 0.95
N SER A 235 -14.40 -21.17 0.62
CA SER A 235 -14.90 -20.58 -0.62
C SER A 235 -15.46 -19.17 -0.40
N PHE A 236 -15.18 -18.24 -1.32
CA PHE A 236 -15.72 -16.88 -1.30
C PHE A 236 -16.45 -16.55 -2.61
N THR A 237 -17.61 -15.90 -2.49
CA THR A 237 -18.41 -15.35 -3.58
C THR A 237 -18.49 -13.82 -3.44
N CYS A 238 -17.94 -13.10 -4.41
CA CYS A 238 -17.91 -11.63 -4.41
C CYS A 238 -18.83 -11.05 -5.50
N SER A 239 -19.37 -9.86 -5.25
CA SER A 239 -20.15 -9.07 -6.22
C SER A 239 -19.29 -8.15 -7.09
N GLY A 240 -18.08 -7.82 -6.63
CA GLY A 240 -17.09 -7.00 -7.30
C GLY A 240 -16.95 -5.57 -6.77
N SER A 241 -17.88 -5.12 -5.91
CA SER A 241 -17.77 -3.80 -5.25
C SER A 241 -16.98 -3.83 -3.94
N GLU A 242 -16.68 -5.02 -3.41
CA GLU A 242 -16.03 -5.22 -2.11
C GLU A 242 -14.59 -4.72 -2.10
N THR A 243 -14.17 -4.03 -1.04
CA THR A 243 -12.78 -3.56 -0.94
C THR A 243 -11.82 -4.63 -0.41
N ALA A 244 -12.36 -5.63 0.28
CA ALA A 244 -11.61 -6.75 0.85
C ALA A 244 -12.37 -8.07 0.75
N LEU A 245 -11.65 -9.20 0.73
CA LEU A 245 -12.20 -10.55 0.60
C LEU A 245 -13.15 -10.91 1.77
N ARG A 246 -12.92 -10.36 2.96
CA ARG A 246 -13.79 -10.51 4.15
C ARG A 246 -15.21 -9.96 3.96
N GLU A 247 -15.41 -9.02 3.04
CA GLU A 247 -16.73 -8.46 2.72
C GLU A 247 -17.51 -9.36 1.74
N CYS A 248 -16.83 -10.33 1.12
CA CYS A 248 -17.46 -11.30 0.24
C CYS A 248 -18.21 -12.37 1.04
N ARG A 249 -19.22 -12.98 0.40
CA ARG A 249 -19.99 -14.05 1.02
C ARG A 249 -19.18 -15.33 1.05
N MET A 250 -18.91 -15.86 2.24
CA MET A 250 -18.25 -17.15 2.42
C MET A 250 -19.23 -18.31 2.12
N SER A 251 -18.78 -19.32 1.38
CA SER A 251 -19.52 -20.55 1.08
C SER A 251 -19.08 -21.66 2.04
N ALA A 252 -20.06 -22.39 2.58
CA ALA A 252 -19.91 -23.26 3.74
C ALA A 252 -19.56 -24.72 3.42
N ASP A 253 -19.51 -25.12 2.14
CA ASP A 253 -19.35 -26.52 1.75
C ASP A 253 -17.96 -26.80 1.12
N PRO A 254 -16.98 -27.31 1.89
CA PRO A 254 -15.61 -27.50 1.42
C PRO A 254 -15.52 -28.69 0.47
N HIS A 255 -15.66 -28.41 -0.83
CA HIS A 255 -15.39 -29.39 -1.87
C HIS A 255 -13.90 -29.43 -2.21
N PRO A 256 -13.32 -30.61 -2.54
CA PRO A 256 -12.02 -30.68 -3.20
C PRO A 256 -12.11 -29.96 -4.55
N GLY A 257 -11.48 -28.79 -4.65
CA GLY A 257 -11.45 -27.97 -5.86
C GLY A 257 -10.03 -27.47 -6.16
N PRO A 258 -9.78 -27.02 -7.40
CA PRO A 258 -8.49 -26.44 -7.75
C PRO A 258 -8.24 -25.17 -6.94
N HIS A 259 -7.06 -25.08 -6.34
CA HIS A 259 -6.54 -23.81 -5.84
C HIS A 259 -6.21 -22.90 -7.01
N TYR A 260 -6.20 -21.60 -6.77
CA TYR A 260 -5.85 -20.61 -7.78
C TYR A 260 -4.58 -19.87 -7.39
N THR A 261 -3.62 -19.87 -8.31
CA THR A 261 -2.54 -18.88 -8.31
C THR A 261 -3.06 -17.66 -9.03
N VAL A 262 -3.09 -16.54 -8.33
CA VAL A 262 -3.53 -15.25 -8.85
C VAL A 262 -2.32 -14.50 -9.37
N VAL A 263 -2.46 -13.90 -10.55
CA VAL A 263 -1.56 -12.87 -11.04
C VAL A 263 -2.35 -11.58 -11.18
N CYS A 264 -2.03 -10.62 -10.34
CA CYS A 264 -2.58 -9.28 -10.43
C CYS A 264 -1.77 -8.44 -11.41
N SER A 265 -2.37 -7.39 -11.95
CA SER A 265 -1.81 -6.50 -12.96
C SER A 265 -0.71 -5.61 -12.42
N GLY A 266 -0.15 -5.92 -11.25
CA GLY A 266 0.73 -5.11 -10.42
C GLY A 266 1.47 -4.16 -11.31
N LEU A 267 0.93 -2.94 -11.42
CA LEU A 267 1.34 -1.99 -12.45
C LEU A 267 2.84 -1.90 -12.28
N LEU A 268 3.61 -2.33 -13.29
CA LEU A 268 5.04 -2.10 -13.29
C LEU A 268 5.19 -0.61 -12.95
N VAL A 269 5.92 -0.30 -11.87
CA VAL A 269 6.00 1.09 -11.40
C VAL A 269 6.46 1.90 -12.58
N GLN A 270 5.73 2.99 -12.85
CA GLN A 270 6.07 3.91 -13.91
C GLN A 270 7.58 4.20 -13.84
N PRO A 271 8.35 3.89 -14.89
CA PRO A 271 9.78 4.03 -14.83
C PRO A 271 10.16 5.51 -14.84
N ASP A 272 11.19 5.84 -14.08
CA ASP A 272 11.85 7.13 -14.15
C ASP A 272 12.70 7.22 -15.42
N ILE A 273 12.65 8.37 -16.09
CA ILE A 273 13.53 8.73 -17.19
C ILE A 273 14.31 9.99 -16.83
N PHE A 274 15.63 9.95 -17.03
CA PHE A 274 16.49 11.12 -16.81
C PHE A 274 17.66 11.13 -17.78
N LEU A 275 18.13 12.33 -18.08
CA LEU A 275 19.31 12.56 -18.91
C LEU A 275 20.48 12.97 -18.05
N THR A 276 21.65 12.39 -18.31
CA THR A 276 22.92 12.84 -17.74
C THR A 276 23.83 13.31 -18.87
N ASP A 277 24.27 14.58 -18.79
CA ASP A 277 25.20 15.16 -19.74
C ASP A 277 26.67 14.79 -19.40
N SER A 278 27.59 15.07 -20.34
CA SER A 278 29.03 14.83 -20.14
C SER A 278 29.68 15.61 -18.99
N MET A 279 29.01 16.64 -18.46
CA MET A 279 29.46 17.46 -17.32
C MET A 279 28.83 17.01 -15.99
N GLY A 280 28.00 15.95 -16.01
CA GLY A 280 27.31 15.42 -14.84
C GLY A 280 26.01 16.14 -14.48
N GLY A 281 25.50 17.02 -15.34
CA GLY A 281 24.19 17.64 -15.19
C GLY A 281 23.08 16.60 -15.37
N VAL A 282 22.14 16.55 -14.42
CA VAL A 282 20.98 15.64 -14.46
C VAL A 282 19.70 16.44 -14.67
N SER A 283 18.93 16.07 -15.69
CA SER A 283 17.65 16.73 -16.02
C SER A 283 16.48 15.74 -16.06
N ARG A 284 15.33 16.19 -15.54
CA ARG A 284 14.03 15.49 -15.57
C ARG A 284 13.01 16.35 -16.34
N GLY A 285 12.28 15.76 -17.28
CA GLY A 285 11.26 16.42 -18.10
C GLY A 285 11.79 17.23 -19.30
N GLY A 286 12.80 18.08 -19.10
CA GLY A 286 13.40 18.89 -20.16
C GLY A 286 14.93 18.96 -20.06
N ALA A 287 15.63 18.63 -21.14
CA ALA A 287 17.08 18.60 -21.19
C ALA A 287 17.65 19.32 -22.43
N GLU A 288 18.78 19.98 -22.26
CA GLU A 288 19.53 20.63 -23.35
C GLU A 288 20.93 20.02 -23.45
N VAL A 289 21.35 19.63 -24.66
CA VAL A 289 22.68 19.06 -24.93
C VAL A 289 23.32 19.77 -26.12
N PHE A 290 24.61 20.05 -26.02
CA PHE A 290 25.37 20.65 -27.12
C PHE A 290 25.71 19.63 -28.20
N ARG A 291 25.58 20.03 -29.47
CA ARG A 291 25.95 19.23 -30.63
C ARG A 291 27.40 18.74 -30.53
N GLY A 292 27.63 17.45 -30.80
CA GLY A 292 28.93 16.79 -30.73
C GLY A 292 29.34 16.29 -29.35
N TYR A 293 28.59 16.61 -28.29
CA TYR A 293 28.84 16.09 -26.95
C TYR A 293 28.13 14.76 -26.74
N SER A 294 28.70 13.90 -25.89
CA SER A 294 28.03 12.69 -25.46
C SER A 294 26.99 12.99 -24.38
N PHE A 295 25.94 12.19 -24.36
CA PHE A 295 24.94 12.19 -23.29
C PHE A 295 24.43 10.78 -23.07
N THR A 296 23.84 10.56 -21.91
CA THR A 296 23.21 9.29 -21.56
C THR A 296 21.78 9.51 -21.14
N ILE A 297 20.89 8.65 -21.62
CA ILE A 297 19.53 8.55 -21.10
C ILE A 297 19.49 7.30 -20.25
N THR A 298 19.05 7.45 -19.01
CA THR A 298 18.90 6.33 -18.08
C THR A 298 17.44 6.15 -17.75
N CYS A 299 16.98 4.91 -17.87
CA CYS A 299 15.68 4.47 -17.41
C CYS A 299 15.88 3.66 -16.13
N SER A 300 15.05 3.89 -15.11
CA SER A 300 15.07 3.07 -13.89
C SER A 300 13.65 2.83 -13.38
N THR A 301 13.44 1.73 -12.67
CA THR A 301 12.17 1.44 -12.00
C THR A 301 12.44 0.91 -10.60
N GLN A 302 11.43 0.97 -9.72
CA GLN A 302 11.51 0.35 -8.41
C GLN A 302 11.46 -1.18 -8.57
N PRO A 303 12.33 -1.95 -7.89
CA PRO A 303 12.36 -3.41 -7.98
C PRO A 303 11.04 -4.05 -7.54
N GLN A 304 10.24 -4.51 -8.51
CA GLN A 304 9.07 -5.37 -8.24
C GLN A 304 9.27 -6.81 -8.70
N TYR A 305 9.97 -7.00 -9.82
CA TYR A 305 10.21 -8.30 -10.44
C TYR A 305 11.65 -8.36 -10.94
N PRO A 306 12.34 -9.52 -10.83
CA PRO A 306 13.66 -9.67 -11.41
C PRO A 306 13.59 -9.59 -12.94
N GLY A 307 14.64 -9.06 -13.56
CA GLY A 307 14.79 -9.03 -15.01
C GLY A 307 13.99 -7.91 -15.71
N GLY A 308 13.52 -8.21 -16.92
CA GLY A 308 12.90 -7.26 -17.84
C GLY A 308 13.88 -6.49 -18.72
N SER A 309 13.34 -5.64 -19.58
CA SER A 309 14.08 -4.80 -20.53
C SER A 309 13.43 -3.44 -20.66
N PHE A 310 14.26 -2.42 -20.79
CA PHE A 310 13.80 -1.08 -21.13
C PHE A 310 13.89 -0.88 -22.63
N ILE A 311 12.83 -0.31 -23.19
CA ILE A 311 12.73 0.13 -24.56
C ILE A 311 12.67 1.65 -24.53
N LEU A 312 13.74 2.30 -24.98
CA LEU A 312 13.76 3.73 -25.20
C LEU A 312 13.03 4.02 -26.52
N SER A 313 11.83 4.56 -26.41
CA SER A 313 11.00 5.01 -27.53
C SER A 313 11.31 6.46 -27.86
N PHE A 314 11.46 6.75 -29.15
CA PHE A 314 11.76 8.10 -29.65
C PHE A 314 10.87 8.47 -30.83
N THR A 315 10.10 9.54 -30.66
CA THR A 315 9.09 9.97 -31.65
C THR A 315 9.70 10.59 -32.91
N GLY A 316 10.94 11.10 -32.85
CA GLY A 316 11.54 11.85 -33.97
C GLY A 316 12.10 10.99 -35.11
N SER A 317 12.41 9.70 -34.90
CA SER A 317 12.97 8.83 -35.96
C SER A 317 12.38 7.42 -36.04
N GLY A 318 11.40 7.08 -35.17
CA GLY A 318 10.75 5.77 -35.16
C GLY A 318 11.69 4.60 -34.83
N ARG A 319 12.88 4.88 -34.26
CA ARG A 319 13.83 3.87 -33.80
C ARG A 319 13.75 3.71 -32.29
N ASN A 320 13.35 2.53 -31.87
CA ASN A 320 13.37 2.11 -30.48
C ASN A 320 14.71 1.42 -30.19
N GLN A 321 15.31 1.71 -29.04
CA GLN A 321 16.48 0.99 -28.55
C GLN A 321 16.08 0.15 -27.35
N THR A 322 16.47 -1.12 -27.31
CA THR A 322 16.15 -2.02 -26.20
C THR A 322 17.42 -2.38 -25.44
N GLN A 323 17.37 -2.31 -24.12
CA GLN A 323 18.46 -2.73 -23.23
C GLN A 323 17.90 -3.59 -22.10
N PRO A 324 18.61 -4.65 -21.67
CA PRO A 324 18.20 -5.45 -20.52
C PRO A 324 18.30 -4.62 -19.24
N ALA A 325 17.38 -4.85 -18.30
CA ALA A 325 17.43 -4.21 -17.00
C ALA A 325 18.55 -4.83 -16.14
N VAL A 326 19.57 -4.04 -15.81
CA VAL A 326 20.65 -4.41 -14.90
C VAL A 326 20.44 -3.61 -13.61
N LYS A 327 20.23 -4.32 -12.49
CA LYS A 327 19.83 -3.70 -11.21
C LYS A 327 18.63 -2.76 -11.34
N HIS A 328 17.61 -3.16 -12.11
CA HIS A 328 16.37 -2.39 -12.36
C HIS A 328 16.59 -1.07 -13.09
N SER A 329 17.71 -0.96 -13.82
CA SER A 329 18.06 0.22 -14.62
C SER A 329 18.63 -0.18 -15.97
N ALA A 330 18.51 0.70 -16.96
CA ALA A 330 19.18 0.57 -18.25
C ALA A 330 19.73 1.92 -18.69
N VAL A 331 20.91 1.90 -19.30
CA VAL A 331 21.62 3.10 -19.74
C VAL A 331 21.76 3.06 -21.26
N PHE A 332 21.32 4.13 -21.91
CA PHE A 332 21.40 4.34 -23.35
C PHE A 332 22.43 5.43 -23.63
N LEU A 333 23.53 5.06 -24.29
CA LEU A 333 24.65 5.95 -24.56
C LEU A 333 24.54 6.56 -25.96
N PHE A 334 24.63 7.88 -26.02
CA PHE A 334 24.75 8.63 -27.27
C PHE A 334 26.13 9.28 -27.30
N THR A 335 26.98 8.83 -28.24
CA THR A 335 28.39 9.24 -28.30
C THR A 335 28.58 10.67 -28.82
N ALA A 336 27.66 11.15 -29.66
CA ALA A 336 27.66 12.52 -30.16
C ALA A 336 26.24 12.99 -30.47
N ALA A 337 25.80 14.07 -29.81
CA ALA A 337 24.52 14.71 -30.05
C ALA A 337 24.46 15.36 -31.45
N ASP A 338 23.30 15.25 -32.09
CA ASP A 338 23.01 15.78 -33.43
C ASP A 338 21.52 16.15 -33.52
N HIS A 339 21.13 16.99 -34.47
CA HIS A 339 19.75 17.46 -34.60
C HIS A 339 18.74 16.31 -34.81
N SER A 340 19.19 15.17 -35.33
CA SER A 340 18.38 13.96 -35.44
C SER A 340 17.95 13.36 -34.09
N HIS A 341 18.60 13.72 -32.98
CA HIS A 341 18.27 13.28 -31.62
C HIS A 341 17.32 14.23 -30.87
N GLN A 342 16.88 15.32 -31.49
CA GLN A 342 15.95 16.26 -30.85
C GLN A 342 14.51 15.71 -30.86
N GLY A 343 13.82 15.74 -29.71
CA GLY A 343 12.42 15.32 -29.61
C GLY A 343 12.03 14.73 -28.25
N ASN A 344 10.91 14.01 -28.23
CA ASN A 344 10.38 13.36 -27.03
C ASN A 344 10.89 11.93 -26.92
N TYR A 345 11.33 11.59 -25.72
CA TYR A 345 11.75 10.26 -25.32
C TYR A 345 10.81 9.71 -24.24
N SER A 346 10.47 8.43 -24.33
CA SER A 346 9.84 7.69 -23.25
C SER A 346 10.56 6.36 -23.02
N CYS A 347 10.60 5.92 -21.77
CA CYS A 347 11.07 4.60 -21.38
C CYS A 347 9.85 3.69 -21.21
N VAL A 348 9.77 2.64 -22.02
CA VAL A 348 8.82 1.55 -21.82
C VAL A 348 9.57 0.41 -21.14
N TYR A 349 9.16 0.04 -19.93
CA TYR A 349 9.70 -1.10 -19.22
C TYR A 349 8.83 -2.32 -19.49
N ASP A 350 9.39 -3.29 -20.19
CA ASP A 350 8.76 -4.56 -20.50
C ASP A 350 9.33 -5.66 -19.59
N ASN A 351 8.45 -6.47 -19.01
CA ASN A 351 8.87 -7.64 -18.26
C ASN A 351 7.98 -8.84 -18.56
N TYR A 352 8.61 -10.00 -18.74
CA TYR A 352 7.91 -11.26 -18.93
C TYR A 352 7.89 -12.00 -17.60
N VAL A 353 6.74 -11.99 -16.95
CA VAL A 353 6.54 -12.57 -15.63
C VAL A 353 5.31 -13.47 -15.67
N PHE A 354 5.37 -14.65 -15.04
CA PHE A 354 4.24 -15.60 -14.97
C PHE A 354 3.65 -15.96 -16.35
N SER A 355 4.50 -16.13 -17.34
CA SER A 355 4.13 -16.43 -18.73
C SER A 355 3.34 -15.34 -19.48
N HIS A 356 3.31 -14.11 -18.95
CA HIS A 356 2.63 -12.96 -19.55
C HIS A 356 3.59 -11.78 -19.71
N ASN A 357 3.36 -10.95 -20.74
CA ASN A 357 4.10 -9.72 -20.95
C ASN A 357 3.39 -8.57 -20.23
N PHE A 358 4.16 -7.81 -19.46
CA PHE A 358 3.73 -6.59 -18.80
C PHE A 358 4.56 -5.42 -19.32
N SER A 359 3.94 -4.26 -19.47
CA SER A 359 4.58 -3.04 -19.93
C SER A 359 4.12 -1.83 -19.13
N SER A 360 5.04 -0.93 -18.74
CA SER A 360 4.72 0.40 -18.21
C SER A 360 5.55 1.47 -18.90
N GLU A 361 4.99 2.66 -19.06
CA GLU A 361 5.64 3.77 -19.75
C GLU A 361 5.90 4.97 -18.82
N SER A 362 7.09 5.56 -18.95
CA SER A 362 7.52 6.76 -18.22
C SER A 362 6.76 8.02 -18.65
N GLU A 363 6.97 9.11 -17.90
CA GLU A 363 6.73 10.45 -18.44
C GLU A 363 7.62 10.75 -19.66
N LEU A 364 7.28 11.81 -20.40
CA LEU A 364 8.06 12.25 -21.55
C LEU A 364 9.26 13.09 -21.11
N LEU A 365 10.43 12.79 -21.67
CA LEU A 365 11.62 13.62 -21.59
C LEU A 365 11.83 14.32 -22.94
N PHE A 366 11.75 15.65 -22.97
CA PHE A 366 12.04 16.42 -24.16
C PHE A 366 13.52 16.83 -24.20
N LEU A 367 14.21 16.47 -25.30
CA LEU A 367 15.61 16.81 -25.54
C LEU A 367 15.73 17.87 -26.64
N THR A 368 16.46 18.94 -26.34
CA THR A 368 16.85 19.97 -27.31
C THR A 368 18.34 19.90 -27.60
N VAL A 369 18.72 19.90 -28.88
CA VAL A 369 20.14 19.90 -29.30
C VAL A 369 20.55 21.29 -29.78
N THR A 370 21.42 21.94 -29.02
CA THR A 370 21.89 23.31 -29.30
C THR A 370 23.26 23.29 -29.98
N ALA A 371 23.56 24.33 -30.76
CA ALA A 371 24.90 24.48 -31.34
C ALA A 371 25.94 24.63 -30.22
N SER A 372 27.06 23.91 -30.31
CA SER A 372 28.15 24.07 -29.34
C SER A 372 28.66 25.52 -29.33
N PRO A 373 28.89 26.14 -28.16
CA PRO A 373 29.50 27.46 -28.07
C PRO A 373 31.02 27.44 -28.28
N LEU A 374 31.66 26.26 -28.26
CA LEU A 374 33.13 26.13 -28.38
C LEU A 374 33.70 26.73 -29.66
N PRO A 375 33.14 26.52 -30.87
CA PRO A 375 33.64 27.16 -32.07
C PRO A 375 33.57 28.68 -31.96
N ALA A 376 32.47 29.23 -31.44
CA ALA A 376 32.31 30.68 -31.28
C ALA A 376 33.30 31.26 -30.24
N PHE A 377 33.52 30.56 -29.13
CA PHE A 377 34.46 30.99 -28.09
C PHE A 377 35.92 30.93 -28.57
N ILE A 378 36.31 29.82 -29.21
CA ILE A 378 37.65 29.63 -29.78
C ILE A 378 37.89 30.64 -30.90
N ILE A 379 36.95 30.82 -31.84
CA ILE A 379 37.05 31.82 -32.91
C ILE A 379 37.22 33.21 -32.30
N ARG A 380 36.40 33.59 -31.31
CA ARG A 380 36.51 34.89 -30.65
C ARG A 380 37.88 35.11 -30.00
N HIS A 381 38.42 34.10 -29.31
CA HIS A 381 39.69 34.22 -28.61
C HIS A 381 40.89 34.22 -29.57
N VAL A 382 40.87 33.35 -30.59
CA VAL A 382 41.91 33.31 -31.64
C VAL A 382 41.92 34.60 -32.45
N VAL A 383 40.75 35.14 -32.82
CA VAL A 383 40.64 36.42 -33.53
C VAL A 383 41.18 37.57 -32.66
N VAL A 384 40.85 37.62 -31.37
CA VAL A 384 41.38 38.64 -30.45
C VAL A 384 42.91 38.53 -30.31
N LEU A 385 43.44 37.31 -30.15
CA LEU A 385 44.89 37.06 -30.12
C LEU A 385 45.58 37.49 -31.42
N PHE A 386 44.98 37.20 -32.57
CA PHE A 386 45.52 37.60 -33.87
C PHE A 386 45.53 39.13 -34.02
N ILE A 387 44.46 39.83 -33.62
CA ILE A 387 44.39 41.30 -33.62
C ILE A 387 45.44 41.91 -32.68
N LEU A 388 45.64 41.34 -31.48
CA LEU A 388 46.68 41.79 -30.56
C LEU A 388 48.08 41.59 -31.15
N LEU A 389 48.35 40.45 -31.78
CA LEU A 389 49.62 40.17 -32.45
C LEU A 389 49.88 41.12 -33.62
N THR A 390 48.88 41.43 -34.44
CA THR A 390 49.04 42.40 -35.54
C THR A 390 49.28 43.81 -35.02
N LEU A 391 48.59 44.24 -33.96
CA LEU A 391 48.84 45.53 -33.30
C LEU A 391 50.26 45.63 -32.74
N ILE A 392 50.73 44.58 -32.06
CA ILE A 392 52.11 44.52 -31.52
C ILE A 392 53.13 44.61 -32.66
N LEU A 393 52.90 43.91 -33.78
CA LEU A 393 53.80 43.94 -34.94
C LEU A 393 53.85 45.32 -35.59
N ILE A 394 52.69 46.00 -35.74
CA ILE A 394 52.61 47.37 -36.26
C ILE A 394 53.35 48.34 -35.34
N LEU A 395 53.16 48.25 -34.02
CA LEU A 395 53.89 49.07 -33.06
C LEU A 395 55.40 48.81 -33.11
N TYR A 396 55.83 47.55 -33.23
CA TYR A 396 57.24 47.19 -33.36
C TYR A 396 57.87 47.78 -34.62
N LEU A 397 57.19 47.70 -35.77
CA LEU A 397 57.68 48.26 -37.03
C LEU A 397 57.76 49.79 -37.00
N ASN A 398 56.78 50.47 -36.39
CA ASN A 398 56.77 51.92 -36.24
C ASN A 398 57.81 52.45 -35.23
N TYR A 399 58.25 51.64 -34.26
CA TYR A 399 59.30 52.01 -33.30
C TYR A 399 60.73 51.73 -33.80
N LYS A 400 60.87 50.95 -34.88
CA LYS A 400 62.17 50.53 -35.44
C LYS A 400 62.59 51.35 -36.66
N VAL A 401 61.84 52.40 -36.98
CA VAL A 401 62.15 53.48 -37.93
C VAL A 401 62.46 54.72 -37.11
#